data_AF-A0A257M179-F1
#
_entry.id   AF-A0A257M179-F1
#
_cell.length_a   1.000
_cell.length_b   1.000
_cell.length_c   1.000
_cell.angle_alpha   90.00
_cell.angle_beta   90.00
_cell.angle_gamma   90.00
#
_symmetry.space_group_name_H-M   'P 1'
#
loop_
_entity.id
_entity.type
_entity.pdbx_description
1 polymer ?
#
loop_
_entity_poly.entity_id
_entity_poly.type
_entity_poly.pdbx_seq_one_letter_code
_entity_poly.pdbx_strand_id
1 'polypeptide(L)'
;MLGRTPPNVPYCLRITFAKCDSHQKPITPHVNPLRHLALCSLPALFIGTASAAPPAAGSLLPGGSDKWKLTWSDEFDYENARLDEKWISQNSSSTHILCSRWRENASTSDGTLKLLNKKEKRGTNDWTSGSLWTKEKFLHGYFECRYRYAAVEGTNNSFWIMTNNPPPEGKKTFEIDINEGHFPNEVNTNIHNHSDVKTVNGKKTHPSASKSFSFGVRPDVRIQLEIPVKTKRLRLSSTQADYVHLGELRAYNVNPAGYPEVLSAKADTDKPGLINFAKDAKFKSSGVVKAGDDTSSKVADGKIDTRWTSQKDGEKWIELEFPEERTLGCVQFINGYQSGGSWKNLLDDYKVSWHDGSKWIEMASFDVKQGSYNLAKDFQTYGLEWTDKELVFYFNGKELRREKNTICNHPAPIWLSLAIIPWAGKVTDAINGTFMEVDYVRVYQRK
;
A
#
# COMPACT_ATOMS: atom_id res chain seq x y z
N MET A 1 -0.47 35.82 -9.95
CA MET A 1 0.93 35.40 -10.20
C MET A 1 0.97 33.88 -10.23
N LEU A 2 1.50 33.33 -11.32
CA LEU A 2 1.53 31.90 -11.63
C LEU A 2 2.49 31.14 -10.70
N GLY A 3 1.99 30.14 -9.98
CA GLY A 3 2.77 29.23 -9.13
C GLY A 3 3.10 27.95 -9.88
N ARG A 4 4.40 27.72 -10.09
CA ARG A 4 5.01 26.64 -10.87
C ARG A 4 4.82 25.27 -10.22
N THR A 5 4.50 24.27 -11.02
CA THR A 5 4.65 22.84 -10.70
C THR A 5 6.14 22.44 -10.67
N PRO A 6 6.58 21.57 -9.75
CA PRO A 6 7.95 21.06 -9.75
C PRO A 6 8.16 19.99 -10.85
N PRO A 7 9.39 19.79 -11.35
CA PRO A 7 9.67 18.94 -12.49
C PRO A 7 9.71 17.44 -12.11
N ASN A 8 9.09 16.62 -12.96
CA ASN A 8 9.27 15.17 -13.01
C ASN A 8 10.69 14.86 -13.50
N VAL A 9 11.47 14.14 -12.69
CA VAL A 9 12.76 13.56 -13.10
C VAL A 9 12.53 12.10 -13.51
N PRO A 10 12.80 11.68 -14.75
CA PRO A 10 12.73 10.28 -15.13
C PRO A 10 14.03 9.57 -14.72
N TYR A 11 13.94 8.59 -13.82
CA TYR A 11 15.04 7.66 -13.56
C TYR A 11 15.06 6.60 -14.66
N CYS A 12 16.11 6.64 -15.49
CA CYS A 12 16.41 5.63 -16.49
C CYS A 12 17.31 4.56 -15.84
N LEU A 13 16.78 3.36 -15.63
CA LEU A 13 17.56 2.23 -15.09
C LEU A 13 18.34 1.57 -16.24
N ARG A 14 19.65 1.82 -16.33
CA ARG A 14 20.56 1.06 -17.21
C ARG A 14 21.01 -0.21 -16.50
N ILE A 15 20.66 -1.37 -17.03
CA ILE A 15 21.20 -2.67 -16.61
C ILE A 15 22.26 -3.10 -17.64
N THR A 16 23.53 -3.11 -17.22
CA THR A 16 24.64 -3.72 -17.98
C THR A 16 24.86 -5.15 -17.49
N PHE A 17 24.77 -6.13 -18.40
CA PHE A 17 25.16 -7.51 -18.14
C PHE A 17 26.68 -7.66 -18.24
N ALA A 18 27.33 -8.07 -17.14
CA ALA A 18 28.72 -8.51 -17.16
C ALA A 18 28.79 -10.03 -17.39
N LYS A 19 29.53 -10.45 -18.42
CA LYS A 19 29.90 -11.86 -18.66
C LYS A 19 30.92 -12.30 -17.61
N CYS A 20 30.72 -13.48 -17.02
CA CYS A 20 31.68 -14.13 -16.13
C CYS A 20 32.32 -15.30 -16.89
N ASP A 21 33.59 -15.15 -17.28
CA ASP A 21 34.40 -16.24 -17.83
C ASP A 21 35.05 -17.03 -16.69
N SER A 22 34.95 -18.35 -16.79
CA SER A 22 35.44 -19.34 -15.84
C SER A 22 36.84 -19.80 -16.24
N HIS A 23 37.82 -19.72 -15.35
CA HIS A 23 39.02 -20.57 -15.41
C HIS A 23 39.61 -20.79 -14.01
N GLN A 24 39.44 -22.01 -13.50
CA GLN A 24 40.20 -22.56 -12.36
C GLN A 24 41.49 -23.22 -12.88
N LYS A 25 42.60 -23.05 -12.15
CA LYS A 25 43.77 -23.95 -12.19
C LYS A 25 44.21 -24.28 -10.75
N PRO A 26 44.69 -25.51 -10.48
CA PRO A 26 44.98 -26.00 -9.13
C PRO A 26 46.44 -25.76 -8.72
N ILE A 27 46.70 -25.60 -7.41
CA ILE A 27 48.06 -25.62 -6.83
C ILE A 27 48.09 -26.57 -5.62
N THR A 28 49.10 -27.44 -5.63
CA THR A 28 49.45 -28.52 -4.69
C THR A 28 50.07 -28.03 -3.36
N PRO A 29 50.17 -28.90 -2.34
CA PRO A 29 50.45 -28.48 -0.96
C PRO A 29 51.95 -28.47 -0.65
N HIS A 30 52.40 -27.45 0.09
CA HIS A 30 53.72 -27.44 0.75
C HIS A 30 53.57 -27.63 2.26
N VAL A 31 54.27 -28.65 2.75
CA VAL A 31 54.46 -29.02 4.15
C VAL A 31 55.60 -28.19 4.73
N ASN A 32 55.47 -27.67 5.95
CA ASN A 32 56.61 -27.28 6.78
C ASN A 32 56.27 -27.42 8.29
N PRO A 33 57.30 -27.59 9.15
CA PRO A 33 57.22 -28.49 10.31
C PRO A 33 56.74 -27.85 11.61
N LEU A 34 56.29 -28.73 12.51
CA LEU A 34 55.82 -28.47 13.87
C LEU A 34 56.80 -27.61 14.70
N ARG A 35 56.28 -26.53 15.28
CA ARG A 35 56.80 -25.92 16.52
C ARG A 35 55.80 -26.17 17.63
N HIS A 36 56.24 -26.83 18.69
CA HIS A 36 55.50 -26.96 19.94
C HIS A 36 55.32 -25.58 20.58
N LEU A 37 54.08 -25.10 20.65
CA LEU A 37 53.67 -24.03 21.56
C LEU A 37 52.70 -24.62 22.58
N ALA A 38 53.07 -24.48 23.86
CA ALA A 38 52.23 -24.82 25.00
C ALA A 38 50.97 -23.95 24.98
N LEU A 39 49.78 -24.57 25.01
CA LEU A 39 48.52 -23.87 25.22
C LEU A 39 48.35 -23.54 26.70
N CYS A 40 48.58 -22.28 27.07
CA CYS A 40 47.96 -21.69 28.26
C CYS A 40 46.52 -21.29 27.89
N SER A 41 45.53 -21.96 28.48
CA SER A 41 44.12 -21.61 28.38
C SER A 41 43.84 -20.28 29.11
N LEU A 42 43.69 -19.19 28.37
CA LEU A 42 43.14 -17.94 28.85
C LEU A 42 41.60 -18.00 28.75
N PRO A 43 40.84 -17.59 29.78
CA PRO A 43 39.39 -17.49 29.68
C PRO A 43 39.03 -16.37 28.70
N ALA A 44 38.28 -16.70 27.66
CA ALA A 44 37.71 -15.73 26.74
C ALA A 44 36.65 -14.90 27.47
N LEU A 45 37.00 -13.67 27.86
CA LEU A 45 36.03 -12.66 28.23
C LEU A 45 35.23 -12.30 26.97
N PHE A 46 33.99 -12.81 26.87
CA PHE A 46 33.01 -12.26 25.94
C PHE A 46 32.64 -10.86 26.43
N ILE A 47 33.33 -9.85 25.90
CA ILE A 47 32.85 -8.47 25.98
C ILE A 47 31.63 -8.41 25.07
N GLY A 48 30.45 -8.53 25.66
CA GLY A 48 29.19 -8.24 24.98
C GLY A 48 29.25 -6.80 24.49
N THR A 49 29.38 -6.62 23.18
CA THR A 49 29.13 -5.32 22.56
C THR A 49 27.64 -5.07 22.69
N ALA A 50 27.24 -4.23 23.63
CA ALA A 50 25.90 -3.69 23.65
C ALA A 50 25.70 -2.98 22.30
N SER A 51 24.91 -3.59 21.41
CA SER A 51 24.46 -2.94 20.19
C SER A 51 23.65 -1.74 20.63
N ALA A 52 24.23 -0.54 20.53
CA ALA A 52 23.51 0.69 20.77
C ALA A 52 22.29 0.71 19.86
N ALA A 53 21.10 0.93 20.44
CA ALA A 53 19.88 1.09 19.68
C ALA A 53 20.08 2.22 18.65
N PRO A 54 19.61 2.06 17.40
CA PRO A 54 19.68 3.13 16.42
C PRO A 54 19.01 4.40 16.99
N PRO A 55 19.51 5.61 16.65
CA PRO A 55 18.93 6.85 17.15
C PRO A 55 17.44 6.93 16.75
N ALA A 56 16.59 7.32 17.71
CA ALA A 56 15.16 7.44 17.49
C ALA A 56 14.86 8.33 16.27
N ALA A 57 13.96 7.87 15.40
CA ALA A 57 13.60 8.62 14.21
C ALA A 57 12.99 9.98 14.58
N GLY A 58 13.41 11.05 13.88
CA GLY A 58 12.86 12.39 14.08
C GLY A 58 11.40 12.50 13.65
N SER A 59 10.68 13.48 14.20
CA SER A 59 9.28 13.76 13.85
C SER A 59 9.15 14.70 12.66
N LEU A 60 8.08 14.52 11.88
CA LEU A 60 7.82 15.26 10.65
C LEU A 60 6.76 16.34 10.89
N LEU A 61 7.13 17.33 11.71
CA LEU A 61 6.20 18.30 12.27
C LEU A 61 5.83 19.41 11.26
N PRO A 62 4.52 19.69 11.06
CA PRO A 62 4.09 20.70 10.11
C PRO A 62 4.56 22.09 10.52
N GLY A 63 5.24 22.77 9.60
CA GLY A 63 5.76 24.12 9.83
C GLY A 63 7.00 24.20 10.73
N GLY A 64 7.66 23.07 11.02
CA GLY A 64 8.94 23.00 11.75
C GLY A 64 8.78 22.73 13.24
N SER A 65 9.77 22.08 13.84
CA SER A 65 9.79 21.66 15.26
C SER A 65 9.68 22.82 16.25
N ASP A 66 10.12 24.02 15.88
CA ASP A 66 10.06 25.19 16.76
C ASP A 66 8.64 25.56 17.18
N LYS A 67 7.62 25.21 16.38
CA LYS A 67 6.20 25.48 16.65
C LYS A 67 5.56 24.49 17.62
N TRP A 68 6.25 23.43 17.98
CA TRP A 68 5.65 22.28 18.66
C TRP A 68 6.44 21.89 19.91
N LYS A 69 5.72 21.52 20.95
CA LYS A 69 6.25 20.97 22.19
C LYS A 69 5.74 19.53 22.32
N LEU A 70 6.65 18.57 22.45
CA LEU A 70 6.28 17.19 22.78
C LEU A 70 5.64 17.17 24.17
N THR A 71 4.43 16.63 24.28
CA THR A 71 3.69 16.53 25.55
C THR A 71 3.45 15.10 26.00
N TRP A 72 3.45 14.15 25.08
CA TRP A 72 3.32 12.74 25.38
C TRP A 72 3.98 11.91 24.29
N SER A 73 4.62 10.80 24.66
CA SER A 73 5.11 9.81 23.70
C SER A 73 5.12 8.40 24.26
N ASP A 74 5.13 7.46 23.34
CA ASP A 74 5.51 6.09 23.58
C ASP A 74 6.44 5.58 22.47
N GLU A 75 7.67 5.20 22.84
CA GLU A 75 8.71 4.70 21.94
C GLU A 75 8.84 3.17 22.02
N PHE A 76 8.00 2.50 22.83
CA PHE A 76 7.93 1.03 22.98
C PHE A 76 9.25 0.31 23.35
N ASP A 77 10.27 1.05 23.78
CA ASP A 77 11.55 0.55 24.28
C ASP A 77 11.46 0.20 25.77
N TYR A 78 10.73 -0.89 26.06
CA TYR A 78 10.60 -1.45 27.40
C TYR A 78 10.08 -2.90 27.36
N GLU A 79 10.24 -3.58 28.49
CA GLU A 79 9.69 -4.92 28.75
C GLU A 79 8.18 -5.01 28.48
N ASN A 80 7.75 -6.03 27.75
CA ASN A 80 6.35 -6.21 27.33
C ASN A 80 5.32 -6.14 28.47
N ALA A 81 5.69 -6.54 29.69
CA ALA A 81 4.82 -6.44 30.86
C ALA A 81 4.38 -4.99 31.18
N ARG A 82 5.13 -3.98 30.71
CA ARG A 82 4.88 -2.56 30.96
C ARG A 82 3.95 -1.89 29.94
N LEU A 83 3.58 -2.57 28.85
CA LEU A 83 2.68 -2.00 27.83
C LEU A 83 1.36 -1.50 28.45
N ASP A 84 0.85 -2.23 29.44
CA ASP A 84 -0.40 -1.89 30.13
C ASP A 84 -0.27 -0.69 31.08
N GLU A 85 0.92 -0.08 31.24
CA GLU A 85 1.08 1.17 31.99
C GLU A 85 0.38 2.33 31.27
N LYS A 86 0.54 2.41 29.94
CA LYS A 86 0.02 3.48 29.08
C LYS A 86 -1.20 3.07 28.25
N TRP A 87 -1.37 1.77 28.01
CA TRP A 87 -2.38 1.26 27.08
C TRP A 87 -3.41 0.35 27.77
N ILE A 88 -4.58 0.23 27.13
CA ILE A 88 -5.65 -0.69 27.49
C ILE A 88 -5.91 -1.58 26.28
N SER A 89 -5.88 -2.90 26.47
CA SER A 89 -6.22 -3.86 25.41
C SER A 89 -7.71 -4.16 25.34
N GLN A 90 -8.22 -4.39 24.13
CA GLN A 90 -9.65 -4.64 23.90
C GLN A 90 -10.19 -5.90 24.59
N ASN A 91 -9.43 -7.00 24.59
CA ASN A 91 -9.75 -8.25 25.29
C ASN A 91 -11.19 -8.78 25.04
N SER A 92 -11.62 -8.82 23.78
CA SER A 92 -12.98 -9.23 23.43
C SER A 92 -13.08 -9.89 22.05
N SER A 93 -14.18 -10.62 21.82
CA SER A 93 -14.60 -10.98 20.46
C SER A 93 -15.07 -9.76 19.66
N SER A 94 -15.15 -9.89 18.34
CA SER A 94 -15.67 -8.85 17.45
C SER A 94 -16.67 -9.44 16.45
N THR A 95 -17.74 -8.71 16.16
CA THR A 95 -18.83 -9.18 15.29
C THR A 95 -18.77 -8.66 13.85
N HIS A 96 -18.02 -7.57 13.62
CA HIS A 96 -17.95 -6.87 12.33
C HIS A 96 -16.64 -7.13 11.56
N ILE A 97 -15.69 -7.85 12.18
CA ILE A 97 -14.40 -8.26 11.60
C ILE A 97 -14.13 -9.74 11.90
N LEU A 98 -13.13 -10.32 11.24
CA LEU A 98 -12.87 -11.76 11.31
C LEU A 98 -11.97 -12.20 12.47
N CYS A 99 -11.42 -11.25 13.25
CA CYS A 99 -10.55 -11.53 14.38
C CYS A 99 -11.12 -11.04 15.73
N SER A 100 -10.96 -11.85 16.78
CA SER A 100 -11.10 -11.40 18.17
C SER A 100 -9.80 -10.71 18.63
N ARG A 101 -9.88 -9.90 19.69
CA ARG A 101 -8.82 -8.95 20.07
C ARG A 101 -8.32 -9.20 21.47
N TRP A 102 -7.02 -9.42 21.63
CA TRP A 102 -6.45 -9.82 22.92
C TRP A 102 -5.09 -9.20 23.21
N ARG A 103 -4.81 -9.00 24.50
CA ARG A 103 -3.53 -8.46 24.99
C ARG A 103 -2.33 -9.29 24.54
N GLU A 104 -2.47 -10.62 24.44
CA GLU A 104 -1.39 -11.52 24.02
C GLU A 104 -1.02 -11.39 22.53
N ASN A 105 -1.83 -10.65 21.76
CA ASN A 105 -1.53 -10.30 20.37
C ASN A 105 -0.86 -8.92 20.26
N ALA A 106 -0.56 -8.24 21.36
CA ALA A 106 0.21 -7.01 21.39
C ALA A 106 1.46 -7.22 22.22
N SER A 107 2.64 -7.00 21.63
CA SER A 107 3.91 -7.24 22.32
C SER A 107 4.93 -6.15 22.01
N THR A 108 5.61 -5.62 23.03
CA THR A 108 6.81 -4.81 22.81
C THR A 108 8.05 -5.69 22.73
N SER A 109 8.91 -5.41 21.75
CA SER A 109 10.20 -6.09 21.55
C SER A 109 11.03 -5.27 20.56
N ASP A 110 12.36 -5.28 20.69
CA ASP A 110 13.29 -4.61 19.77
C ASP A 110 12.99 -3.10 19.58
N GLY A 111 12.52 -2.43 20.64
CA GLY A 111 12.17 -1.00 20.59
C GLY A 111 10.90 -0.67 19.80
N THR A 112 10.02 -1.65 19.56
CA THR A 112 8.77 -1.46 18.80
C THR A 112 7.59 -2.20 19.45
N LEU A 113 6.37 -1.78 19.12
CA LEU A 113 5.15 -2.54 19.39
C LEU A 113 4.75 -3.36 18.15
N LYS A 114 4.51 -4.65 18.35
CA LYS A 114 4.00 -5.58 17.33
C LYS A 114 2.57 -5.98 17.65
N LEU A 115 1.63 -5.73 16.73
CA LEU A 115 0.26 -6.26 16.78
C LEU A 115 0.19 -7.50 15.88
N LEU A 116 0.05 -8.68 16.46
CA LEU A 116 0.25 -9.99 15.81
C LEU A 116 -1.07 -10.66 15.45
N ASN A 117 -1.21 -11.08 14.19
CA ASN A 117 -2.29 -11.95 13.74
C ASN A 117 -1.97 -13.42 14.03
N LYS A 118 -2.95 -14.17 14.56
CA LYS A 118 -2.86 -15.63 14.70
C LYS A 118 -4.09 -16.30 14.13
N LYS A 119 -3.89 -17.42 13.44
CA LYS A 119 -4.96 -18.34 13.04
C LYS A 119 -5.29 -19.24 14.22
N GLU A 120 -6.15 -18.75 15.09
CA GLU A 120 -6.63 -19.49 16.25
C GLU A 120 -8.09 -19.12 16.53
N LYS A 121 -8.92 -20.13 16.75
CA LYS A 121 -10.33 -19.92 17.08
C LYS A 121 -10.45 -19.49 18.53
N ARG A 122 -10.89 -18.25 18.76
CA ARG A 122 -11.13 -17.71 20.10
C ARG A 122 -12.39 -16.85 20.11
N GLY A 123 -13.35 -17.25 20.93
CA GLY A 123 -14.70 -16.68 20.91
C GLY A 123 -15.45 -17.07 19.63
N THR A 124 -16.04 -16.08 18.96
CA THR A 124 -16.80 -16.27 17.71
C THR A 124 -15.95 -16.12 16.44
N ASN A 125 -14.65 -15.84 16.58
CA ASN A 125 -13.76 -15.51 15.48
C ASN A 125 -12.74 -16.64 15.24
N ASP A 126 -12.39 -16.88 13.97
CA ASP A 126 -11.39 -17.88 13.56
C ASP A 126 -9.95 -17.37 13.63
N TRP A 127 -9.78 -16.09 13.96
CA TRP A 127 -8.50 -15.41 14.08
C TRP A 127 -8.43 -14.59 15.36
N THR A 128 -7.21 -14.29 15.82
CA THR A 128 -6.95 -13.30 16.87
C THR A 128 -5.97 -12.24 16.39
N SER A 129 -6.10 -11.02 16.93
CA SER A 129 -5.17 -9.92 16.67
C SER A 129 -5.10 -8.90 17.81
N GLY A 130 -4.21 -7.91 17.70
CA GLY A 130 -4.00 -6.85 18.70
C GLY A 130 -4.86 -5.61 18.43
N SER A 131 -5.45 -5.04 19.48
CA SER A 131 -6.17 -3.75 19.45
C SER A 131 -6.07 -3.12 20.84
N LEU A 132 -5.54 -1.90 20.90
CA LEU A 132 -5.26 -1.20 22.15
C LEU A 132 -5.38 0.32 22.01
N TRP A 133 -5.78 0.98 23.09
CA TRP A 133 -5.94 2.43 23.16
C TRP A 133 -5.27 3.04 24.38
N THR A 134 -4.91 4.31 24.29
CA THR A 134 -4.23 5.02 25.39
C THR A 134 -5.15 5.16 26.59
N LYS A 135 -4.60 5.06 27.81
CA LYS A 135 -5.30 5.46 29.04
C LYS A 135 -5.55 6.96 29.07
N GLU A 136 -4.58 7.73 28.59
CA GLU A 136 -4.68 9.17 28.45
C GLU A 136 -5.60 9.54 27.28
N LYS A 137 -6.30 10.66 27.44
CA LYS A 137 -7.16 11.24 26.40
C LYS A 137 -6.59 12.57 25.99
N PHE A 138 -6.66 12.86 24.71
CA PHE A 138 -6.06 14.04 24.13
C PHE A 138 -7.12 14.86 23.41
N LEU A 139 -6.94 16.18 23.37
CA LEU A 139 -7.73 17.09 22.59
C LEU A 139 -6.81 18.12 21.95
N HIS A 140 -6.92 18.25 20.63
CA HIS A 140 -6.13 19.15 19.80
C HIS A 140 -4.60 18.91 19.90
N GLY A 141 -3.88 19.41 18.90
CA GLY A 141 -2.44 19.23 18.77
C GLY A 141 -2.05 18.49 17.51
N TYR A 142 -0.80 18.05 17.43
CA TYR A 142 -0.32 17.21 16.35
C TYR A 142 -0.04 15.80 16.87
N PHE A 143 -0.68 14.82 16.25
CA PHE A 143 -0.61 13.41 16.60
C PHE A 143 0.19 12.71 15.52
N GLU A 144 1.21 11.95 15.90
CA GLU A 144 2.11 11.28 14.97
C GLU A 144 2.29 9.83 15.38
N CYS A 145 2.19 8.92 14.41
CA CYS A 145 2.48 7.51 14.60
C CYS A 145 3.39 7.05 13.47
N ARG A 146 4.48 6.36 13.81
CA ARG A 146 5.39 5.78 12.83
C ARG A 146 5.26 4.27 12.85
N TYR A 147 4.81 3.68 11.76
CA TYR A 147 4.59 2.24 11.68
C TYR A 147 4.71 1.70 10.25
N ARG A 148 4.86 0.38 10.12
CA ARG A 148 4.75 -0.37 8.86
C ARG A 148 3.65 -1.41 8.96
N TYR A 149 3.04 -1.71 7.82
CA TYR A 149 1.89 -2.61 7.76
C TYR A 149 2.30 -4.08 7.96
N ALA A 150 1.33 -4.90 8.36
CA ALA A 150 1.40 -6.33 8.09
C ALA A 150 1.50 -6.55 6.57
N ALA A 151 2.51 -7.32 6.15
CA ALA A 151 2.85 -7.54 4.75
C ALA A 151 1.90 -8.53 4.04
N VAL A 152 0.60 -8.37 4.21
CA VAL A 152 -0.41 -9.30 3.71
C VAL A 152 -1.75 -8.61 3.46
N GLU A 153 -2.42 -9.03 2.39
CA GLU A 153 -3.80 -8.64 2.09
C GLU A 153 -4.79 -9.11 3.17
N GLY A 154 -5.99 -8.54 3.17
CA GLY A 154 -7.04 -8.88 4.11
C GLY A 154 -6.83 -8.28 5.51
N THR A 155 -5.89 -7.34 5.66
CA THR A 155 -5.60 -6.67 6.93
C THR A 155 -5.89 -5.17 6.92
N ASN A 156 -6.41 -4.65 8.03
CA ASN A 156 -6.57 -3.21 8.29
C ASN A 156 -5.52 -2.76 9.30
N ASN A 157 -4.62 -1.84 8.92
CA ASN A 157 -3.51 -1.37 9.75
C ASN A 157 -3.83 0.03 10.27
N SER A 158 -4.32 0.12 11.51
CA SER A 158 -5.06 1.29 11.98
C SER A 158 -4.31 2.13 13.01
N PHE A 159 -4.32 3.43 12.78
CA PHE A 159 -4.01 4.49 13.75
C PHE A 159 -5.16 5.50 13.73
N TRP A 160 -5.93 5.56 14.82
CA TRP A 160 -7.16 6.35 14.88
C TRP A 160 -7.36 6.99 16.25
N ILE A 161 -8.32 7.91 16.34
CA ILE A 161 -8.77 8.55 17.58
C ILE A 161 -10.27 8.35 17.67
N MET A 162 -10.73 7.60 18.67
CA MET A 162 -12.15 7.27 18.83
C MET A 162 -12.64 7.61 20.23
N THR A 163 -13.84 8.18 20.29
CA THR A 163 -14.54 8.47 21.55
C THR A 163 -14.83 7.19 22.33
N ASN A 164 -14.47 7.16 23.62
CA ASN A 164 -14.99 6.12 24.52
C ASN A 164 -16.50 6.28 24.63
N ASN A 165 -17.23 5.16 24.58
CA ASN A 165 -18.67 5.16 24.78
C ASN A 165 -19.02 4.95 26.27
N PRO A 166 -19.95 5.74 26.84
CA PRO A 166 -20.64 6.88 26.23
C PRO A 166 -19.76 8.15 26.14
N PRO A 167 -20.06 9.07 25.19
CA PRO A 167 -19.37 10.36 25.10
C PRO A 167 -19.71 11.24 26.32
N PRO A 168 -18.94 12.33 26.57
CA PRO A 168 -19.33 13.34 27.56
C PRO A 168 -20.74 13.89 27.29
N GLU A 169 -21.43 14.35 28.34
CA GLU A 169 -22.80 14.85 28.23
C GLU A 169 -22.92 15.96 27.18
N GLY A 170 -23.94 15.85 26.31
CA GLY A 170 -24.18 16.79 25.21
C GLY A 170 -23.16 16.71 24.06
N LYS A 171 -22.22 15.78 24.07
CA LYS A 171 -21.22 15.58 23.00
C LYS A 171 -21.57 14.40 22.10
N LYS A 172 -21.06 14.44 20.87
CA LYS A 172 -21.22 13.37 19.87
C LYS A 172 -20.08 12.36 20.00
N THR A 173 -20.39 11.09 19.76
CA THR A 173 -19.38 10.06 19.52
C THR A 173 -18.78 10.27 18.14
N PHE A 174 -17.48 10.50 18.10
CA PHE A 174 -16.72 10.63 16.86
C PHE A 174 -15.58 9.64 16.78
N GLU A 175 -15.11 9.43 15.56
CA GLU A 175 -13.91 8.67 15.20
C GLU A 175 -13.17 9.43 14.10
N ILE A 176 -11.85 9.59 14.27
CA ILE A 176 -10.93 10.17 13.31
C ILE A 176 -9.92 9.10 12.94
N ASP A 177 -10.04 8.59 11.73
CA ASP A 177 -9.18 7.54 11.22
C ASP A 177 -8.05 8.21 10.46
N ILE A 178 -6.93 8.37 11.17
CA ILE A 178 -5.73 9.00 10.61
C ILE A 178 -5.16 8.09 9.52
N ASN A 179 -5.19 6.78 9.76
CA ASN A 179 -4.98 5.77 8.74
C ASN A 179 -5.69 4.46 9.09
N GLU A 180 -6.50 3.95 8.17
CA GLU A 180 -7.01 2.57 8.08
C GLU A 180 -6.35 1.87 6.88
N GLY A 181 -5.05 1.60 7.01
CA GLY A 181 -4.20 1.25 5.90
C GLY A 181 -4.41 -0.17 5.37
N HIS A 182 -4.45 -0.33 4.05
CA HIS A 182 -4.46 -1.64 3.41
C HIS A 182 -3.15 -1.91 2.69
N PHE A 183 -2.61 -3.11 2.90
CA PHE A 183 -1.44 -3.58 2.18
C PHE A 183 -1.75 -3.69 0.68
N PRO A 184 -0.81 -3.30 -0.21
CA PRO A 184 0.54 -2.83 0.09
C PRO A 184 0.70 -1.31 0.23
N ASN A 185 -0.20 -0.51 -0.33
CA ASN A 185 0.10 0.86 -0.73
C ASN A 185 -1.05 1.85 -0.48
N GLU A 186 -2.05 1.48 0.32
CA GLU A 186 -3.22 2.33 0.56
C GLU A 186 -3.19 2.98 1.94
N VAL A 187 -3.49 4.28 1.95
CA VAL A 187 -3.79 5.06 3.16
C VAL A 187 -5.25 5.47 3.07
N ASN A 188 -6.04 5.08 4.07
CA ASN A 188 -7.46 5.42 4.12
C ASN A 188 -7.71 6.33 5.31
N THR A 189 -8.36 7.46 5.06
CA THR A 189 -8.74 8.43 6.09
C THR A 189 -10.25 8.51 6.20
N ASN A 190 -10.77 8.52 7.41
CA ASN A 190 -12.20 8.61 7.68
C ASN A 190 -12.47 9.56 8.85
N ILE A 191 -13.66 10.15 8.84
CA ILE A 191 -14.20 10.92 9.95
C ILE A 191 -15.62 10.44 10.11
N HIS A 192 -15.95 9.84 11.24
CA HIS A 192 -17.29 9.31 11.51
C HIS A 192 -18.00 10.11 12.59
N ASN A 193 -19.29 10.38 12.36
CA ASN A 193 -20.22 10.88 13.35
C ASN A 193 -21.14 9.75 13.81
N HIS A 194 -20.73 8.97 14.81
CA HIS A 194 -21.49 7.81 15.27
C HIS A 194 -22.77 8.17 16.04
N SER A 195 -23.01 9.45 16.33
CA SER A 195 -24.23 9.90 17.03
C SER A 195 -25.42 10.13 16.11
N ASP A 196 -25.20 10.68 14.91
CA ASP A 196 -26.29 11.06 14.00
C ASP A 196 -26.72 9.87 13.12
N VAL A 197 -27.11 8.76 13.75
CA VAL A 197 -27.52 7.54 13.05
C VAL A 197 -28.89 7.73 12.38
N LYS A 198 -28.95 7.40 11.09
CA LYS A 198 -30.18 7.36 10.29
C LYS A 198 -30.37 5.98 9.65
N THR A 199 -31.59 5.67 9.24
CA THR A 199 -31.89 4.44 8.48
C THR A 199 -32.09 4.78 7.01
N VAL A 200 -31.33 4.14 6.13
CA VAL A 200 -31.47 4.24 4.67
C VAL A 200 -31.64 2.83 4.12
N ASN A 201 -32.72 2.58 3.38
CA ASN A 201 -33.05 1.25 2.82
C ASN A 201 -32.99 0.12 3.86
N GLY A 202 -33.53 0.36 5.06
CA GLY A 202 -33.55 -0.61 6.16
C GLY A 202 -32.21 -0.82 6.88
N LYS A 203 -31.13 -0.15 6.47
CA LYS A 203 -29.82 -0.23 7.11
C LYS A 203 -29.51 1.04 7.91
N LYS A 204 -29.05 0.86 9.14
CA LYS A 204 -28.52 1.97 9.95
C LYS A 204 -27.20 2.44 9.33
N THR A 205 -27.04 3.75 9.21
CA THR A 205 -25.86 4.43 8.67
C THR A 205 -25.70 5.76 9.38
N HIS A 206 -24.52 6.36 9.28
CA HIS A 206 -24.19 7.63 9.89
C HIS A 206 -23.35 8.49 8.95
N PRO A 207 -23.29 9.82 9.15
CA PRO A 207 -22.43 10.67 8.36
C PRO A 207 -20.96 10.24 8.51
N SER A 208 -20.30 10.04 7.36
CA SER A 208 -18.87 9.80 7.29
C SER A 208 -18.25 10.62 6.16
N ALA A 209 -16.97 10.95 6.32
CA ALA A 209 -16.17 11.59 5.28
C ALA A 209 -14.95 10.73 4.96
N SER A 210 -15.13 9.78 4.04
CA SER A 210 -14.11 8.79 3.67
C SER A 210 -13.26 9.22 2.46
N LYS A 211 -11.94 9.07 2.53
CA LYS A 211 -11.02 9.24 1.39
C LYS A 211 -9.89 8.22 1.42
N SER A 212 -9.64 7.60 0.27
CA SER A 212 -8.59 6.60 0.05
C SER A 212 -7.52 7.16 -0.88
N PHE A 213 -6.26 6.84 -0.58
CA PHE A 213 -5.08 7.27 -1.33
C PHE A 213 -4.21 6.05 -1.61
N SER A 214 -4.09 5.67 -2.88
CA SER A 214 -3.21 4.58 -3.33
C SER A 214 -1.92 5.16 -3.90
N PHE A 215 -0.77 4.65 -3.46
CA PHE A 215 0.55 5.18 -3.85
C PHE A 215 1.27 4.25 -4.83
N GLY A 216 2.02 4.83 -5.78
CA GLY A 216 2.80 4.05 -6.75
C GLY A 216 2.00 3.40 -7.88
N VAL A 217 0.68 3.56 -7.89
CA VAL A 217 -0.23 3.11 -8.95
C VAL A 217 -0.77 4.30 -9.73
N ARG A 218 -1.10 4.09 -11.01
CA ARG A 218 -1.62 5.14 -11.90
C ARG A 218 -2.50 4.55 -12.99
N PRO A 219 -3.52 5.29 -13.46
CA PRO A 219 -4.42 4.82 -14.51
C PRO A 219 -3.71 4.74 -15.88
N ASP A 220 -2.80 5.66 -16.14
CA ASP A 220 -2.11 5.82 -17.41
C ASP A 220 -0.81 5.02 -17.45
N VAL A 221 -0.72 3.95 -18.23
CA VAL A 221 0.53 3.22 -18.40
C VAL A 221 1.04 3.37 -19.83
N ARG A 222 2.34 3.68 -19.96
CA ARG A 222 3.07 3.75 -21.23
C ARG A 222 4.32 2.89 -21.12
N ILE A 223 4.44 1.90 -22.00
CA ILE A 223 5.60 1.04 -22.17
C ILE A 223 6.15 1.36 -23.56
N GLN A 224 7.15 2.25 -23.61
CA GLN A 224 7.88 2.52 -24.85
C GLN A 224 9.02 1.51 -24.96
N LEU A 225 9.09 0.83 -26.11
CA LEU A 225 10.08 -0.21 -26.34
C LEU A 225 11.34 0.42 -26.92
N GLU A 226 12.47 0.24 -26.22
CA GLU A 226 13.78 0.64 -26.75
C GLU A 226 14.15 -0.20 -27.99
N ILE A 227 13.80 -1.48 -27.97
CA ILE A 227 13.93 -2.41 -29.09
C ILE A 227 12.53 -2.82 -29.52
N PRO A 228 12.05 -2.38 -30.70
CA PRO A 228 10.75 -2.78 -31.21
C PRO A 228 10.61 -4.30 -31.31
N VAL A 229 9.43 -4.81 -30.94
CA VAL A 229 9.15 -6.26 -31.01
C VAL A 229 8.27 -6.55 -32.20
N LYS A 230 8.53 -7.67 -32.87
CA LYS A 230 7.75 -8.13 -34.02
C LYS A 230 6.89 -9.31 -33.57
N THR A 231 5.56 -9.20 -33.67
CA THR A 231 4.65 -10.22 -33.15
C THR A 231 3.28 -10.20 -33.81
N LYS A 232 2.57 -11.31 -33.75
CA LYS A 232 1.12 -11.39 -34.00
C LYS A 232 0.27 -11.34 -32.74
N ARG A 233 0.86 -11.50 -31.55
CA ARG A 233 0.10 -11.64 -30.30
C ARG A 233 0.72 -10.85 -29.16
N LEU A 234 -0.13 -10.10 -28.47
CA LEU A 234 0.20 -9.31 -27.28
C LEU A 234 -0.72 -9.75 -26.14
N ARG A 235 -0.23 -9.77 -24.91
CA ARG A 235 -1.02 -10.09 -23.72
C ARG A 235 -0.70 -9.12 -22.59
N LEU A 236 -1.74 -8.65 -21.90
CA LEU A 236 -1.64 -8.05 -20.57
C LEU A 236 -2.22 -9.05 -19.57
N SER A 237 -1.48 -9.38 -18.51
CA SER A 237 -1.98 -10.19 -17.39
C SER A 237 -1.74 -9.53 -16.03
N SER A 238 -2.50 -9.95 -15.03
CA SER A 238 -2.41 -9.47 -13.65
C SER A 238 -2.90 -10.56 -12.67
N THR A 239 -2.35 -10.55 -11.46
CA THR A 239 -2.76 -11.40 -10.34
C THR A 239 -3.56 -10.66 -9.28
N GLN A 240 -3.90 -9.40 -9.53
CA GLN A 240 -4.60 -8.51 -8.60
C GLN A 240 -5.77 -9.20 -7.94
N ALA A 241 -5.95 -8.94 -6.64
CA ALA A 241 -6.94 -9.63 -5.82
C ALA A 241 -8.38 -9.44 -6.31
N ASP A 242 -8.72 -8.24 -6.74
CA ASP A 242 -10.05 -7.87 -7.24
C ASP A 242 -10.11 -7.88 -8.78
N TYR A 243 -11.21 -7.42 -9.37
CA TYR A 243 -11.35 -7.26 -10.82
C TYR A 243 -10.24 -6.39 -11.45
N VAL A 244 -9.83 -6.71 -12.67
CA VAL A 244 -9.10 -5.78 -13.54
C VAL A 244 -10.09 -4.99 -14.39
N HIS A 245 -9.95 -3.68 -14.40
CA HIS A 245 -10.64 -2.80 -15.34
C HIS A 245 -9.62 -2.24 -16.33
N LEU A 246 -9.84 -2.47 -17.63
CA LEU A 246 -9.07 -1.86 -18.69
C LEU A 246 -10.00 -1.04 -19.57
N GLY A 247 -9.78 0.28 -19.60
CA GLY A 247 -10.50 1.19 -20.47
C GLY A 247 -9.98 1.11 -21.91
N GLU A 248 -8.67 1.25 -22.08
CA GLU A 248 -8.01 1.22 -23.39
C GLU A 248 -6.70 0.42 -23.30
N LEU A 249 -6.35 -0.30 -24.35
CA LEU A 249 -5.10 -1.04 -24.55
C LEU A 249 -4.69 -0.84 -26.01
N ARG A 250 -3.62 -0.06 -26.20
CA ARG A 250 -3.14 0.42 -27.49
C ARG A 250 -1.79 -0.20 -27.79
N ALA A 251 -1.65 -0.70 -29.01
CA ALA A 251 -0.41 -1.29 -29.52
C ALA A 251 0.05 -0.47 -30.73
N TYR A 252 0.98 0.43 -30.52
CA TYR A 252 1.42 1.39 -31.53
C TYR A 252 2.62 0.91 -32.33
N ASN A 253 2.68 1.31 -33.60
CA ASN A 253 3.88 1.20 -34.43
C ASN A 253 5.07 1.97 -33.84
N VAL A 254 6.26 1.70 -34.38
CA VAL A 254 7.43 2.57 -34.18
C VAL A 254 7.11 3.93 -34.80
N ASN A 255 7.12 4.99 -33.99
CA ASN A 255 6.78 6.33 -34.46
C ASN A 255 7.85 7.37 -34.07
N PRO A 256 8.57 7.96 -35.05
CA PRO A 256 9.55 9.03 -34.79
C PRO A 256 8.95 10.29 -34.15
N ALA A 257 7.65 10.54 -34.34
CA ALA A 257 6.95 11.67 -33.70
C ALA A 257 6.65 11.44 -32.20
N GLY A 258 7.03 10.27 -31.67
CA GLY A 258 6.75 9.84 -30.31
C GLY A 258 5.33 9.31 -30.12
N TYR A 259 4.91 9.23 -28.86
CA TYR A 259 3.64 8.63 -28.45
C TYR A 259 2.74 9.64 -27.72
N PRO A 260 1.42 9.47 -27.80
CA PRO A 260 0.45 10.41 -27.21
C PRO A 260 0.40 10.27 -25.68
N GLU A 261 -0.14 11.28 -25.01
CA GLU A 261 -0.55 11.15 -23.60
C GLU A 261 -1.63 10.09 -23.46
N VAL A 262 -1.47 9.18 -22.50
CA VAL A 262 -2.28 7.94 -22.43
C VAL A 262 -3.77 8.27 -22.21
N LEU A 263 -4.07 9.31 -21.41
CA LEU A 263 -5.43 9.77 -21.13
C LEU A 263 -6.01 10.71 -22.20
N SER A 264 -5.32 10.93 -23.32
CA SER A 264 -5.85 11.75 -24.41
C SER A 264 -7.08 11.11 -25.04
N ALA A 265 -8.17 11.88 -25.15
CA ALA A 265 -9.37 11.48 -25.87
C ALA A 265 -9.14 11.35 -27.39
N LYS A 266 -8.00 11.83 -27.90
CA LYS A 266 -7.61 11.76 -29.32
C LYS A 266 -6.25 11.07 -29.49
N ALA A 267 -5.86 10.21 -28.54
CA ALA A 267 -4.54 9.57 -28.50
C ALA A 267 -4.08 9.02 -29.86
N ASP A 268 -4.97 8.33 -30.58
CA ASP A 268 -4.64 7.70 -31.87
C ASP A 268 -4.39 8.68 -33.02
N THR A 269 -4.74 9.96 -32.87
CA THR A 269 -4.55 10.99 -33.91
C THR A 269 -3.68 12.16 -33.45
N ASP A 270 -3.22 12.18 -32.21
CA ASP A 270 -2.38 13.25 -31.65
C ASP A 270 -0.99 13.34 -32.29
N LYS A 271 -0.50 12.23 -32.86
CA LYS A 271 0.83 12.15 -33.47
C LYS A 271 0.72 11.74 -34.94
N PRO A 272 1.37 12.45 -35.87
CA PRO A 272 1.37 12.07 -37.27
C PRO A 272 2.02 10.69 -37.45
N GLY A 273 1.49 9.88 -38.36
CA GLY A 273 2.01 8.55 -38.69
C GLY A 273 1.79 7.48 -37.61
N LEU A 274 1.06 7.79 -36.54
CA LEU A 274 0.73 6.84 -35.49
C LEU A 274 -0.37 5.88 -35.96
N ILE A 275 -0.16 4.58 -35.74
CA ILE A 275 -1.11 3.53 -36.09
C ILE A 275 -1.32 2.68 -34.84
N ASN A 276 -2.57 2.62 -34.35
CA ASN A 276 -2.98 1.74 -33.27
C ASN A 276 -3.43 0.39 -33.82
N PHE A 277 -2.55 -0.62 -33.74
CA PHE A 277 -2.85 -1.97 -34.24
C PHE A 277 -3.90 -2.71 -33.41
N ALA A 278 -4.24 -2.23 -32.20
CA ALA A 278 -5.25 -2.87 -31.38
C ALA A 278 -6.66 -2.77 -31.99
N LYS A 279 -6.94 -1.77 -32.83
CA LYS A 279 -8.26 -1.56 -33.45
C LYS A 279 -8.70 -2.69 -34.38
N ASP A 280 -7.74 -3.33 -35.03
CA ASP A 280 -8.01 -4.42 -35.98
C ASP A 280 -7.70 -5.80 -35.37
N ALA A 281 -7.40 -5.87 -34.07
CA ALA A 281 -7.06 -7.10 -33.39
C ALA A 281 -8.33 -7.91 -33.04
N LYS A 282 -8.17 -9.23 -32.96
CA LYS A 282 -9.12 -10.11 -32.27
C LYS A 282 -8.75 -10.19 -30.80
N PHE A 283 -9.75 -10.26 -29.93
CA PHE A 283 -9.55 -10.29 -28.48
C PHE A 283 -9.91 -11.67 -27.91
N LYS A 284 -9.09 -12.12 -26.96
CA LYS A 284 -9.39 -13.24 -26.06
C LYS A 284 -9.13 -12.77 -24.64
N SER A 285 -9.90 -13.25 -23.67
CA SER A 285 -9.65 -12.94 -22.26
C SER A 285 -9.83 -14.16 -21.36
N SER A 286 -9.27 -14.09 -20.16
CA SER A 286 -9.44 -15.10 -19.11
C SER A 286 -10.88 -15.23 -18.61
N GLY A 287 -11.71 -14.22 -18.86
CA GLY A 287 -13.07 -14.13 -18.36
C GLY A 287 -13.55 -12.69 -18.20
N VAL A 288 -14.81 -12.55 -17.81
CA VAL A 288 -15.52 -11.27 -17.63
C VAL A 288 -16.35 -11.31 -16.35
N VAL A 289 -16.63 -10.14 -15.77
CA VAL A 289 -17.44 -10.00 -14.54
C VAL A 289 -18.85 -10.59 -14.68
N LYS A 290 -19.45 -10.51 -15.87
CA LYS A 290 -20.75 -11.10 -16.20
C LYS A 290 -20.56 -12.15 -17.29
N ALA A 291 -20.68 -13.42 -16.92
CA ALA A 291 -20.60 -14.52 -17.87
C ALA A 291 -21.60 -14.31 -19.02
N GLY A 292 -21.12 -14.42 -20.26
CA GLY A 292 -21.91 -14.24 -21.49
C GLY A 292 -21.86 -12.83 -22.11
N ASP A 293 -21.41 -11.81 -21.38
CA ASP A 293 -21.21 -10.44 -21.91
C ASP A 293 -19.73 -10.21 -22.25
N ASP A 294 -19.27 -10.70 -23.40
CA ASP A 294 -17.89 -10.45 -23.83
C ASP A 294 -17.68 -8.96 -24.13
N THR A 295 -16.94 -8.31 -23.24
CA THR A 295 -16.59 -6.89 -23.32
C THR A 295 -15.12 -6.68 -23.69
N SER A 296 -14.40 -7.74 -24.08
CA SER A 296 -12.96 -7.69 -24.32
C SER A 296 -12.59 -6.69 -25.43
N SER A 297 -13.43 -6.52 -26.45
CA SER A 297 -13.19 -5.55 -27.54
C SER A 297 -13.29 -4.09 -27.10
N LYS A 298 -13.91 -3.80 -25.94
CA LYS A 298 -14.03 -2.42 -25.44
C LYS A 298 -12.68 -1.80 -25.08
N VAL A 299 -11.62 -2.60 -24.91
CA VAL A 299 -10.27 -2.07 -24.66
C VAL A 299 -9.64 -1.39 -25.87
N ALA A 300 -10.28 -1.39 -27.04
CA ALA A 300 -9.73 -0.75 -28.23
C ALA A 300 -10.80 -0.02 -29.06
N ASP A 301 -11.89 0.41 -28.42
CA ASP A 301 -12.97 1.12 -29.10
C ASP A 301 -12.72 2.64 -29.20
N GLY A 302 -11.59 3.12 -28.65
CA GLY A 302 -11.16 4.51 -28.68
C GLY A 302 -11.84 5.36 -27.61
N LYS A 303 -12.58 4.77 -26.67
CA LYS A 303 -13.31 5.48 -25.62
C LYS A 303 -12.71 5.14 -24.25
N ILE A 304 -12.46 6.17 -23.46
CA ILE A 304 -11.83 6.02 -22.14
C ILE A 304 -12.84 5.62 -21.03
N ASP A 305 -14.14 5.70 -21.32
CA ASP A 305 -15.22 5.46 -20.36
C ASP A 305 -15.83 4.05 -20.47
N THR A 306 -15.73 3.41 -21.64
CA THR A 306 -15.95 1.97 -21.83
C THR A 306 -14.78 1.18 -21.24
N ARG A 307 -14.99 -0.12 -20.99
CA ARG A 307 -13.96 -1.00 -20.45
C ARG A 307 -14.29 -2.47 -20.60
N TRP A 308 -13.25 -3.28 -20.63
CA TRP A 308 -13.30 -4.68 -20.20
C TRP A 308 -13.19 -4.74 -18.68
N THR A 309 -13.96 -5.63 -18.05
CA THR A 309 -13.81 -5.96 -16.63
C THR A 309 -13.70 -7.46 -16.49
N SER A 310 -12.58 -7.91 -15.94
CA SER A 310 -12.24 -9.33 -15.83
C SER A 310 -13.19 -10.10 -14.91
N GLN A 311 -13.02 -11.41 -14.83
CA GLN A 311 -13.51 -12.20 -13.70
C GLN A 311 -12.77 -11.83 -12.39
N LYS A 312 -13.33 -12.24 -11.24
CA LYS A 312 -12.76 -11.95 -9.91
C LYS A 312 -11.61 -12.87 -9.52
N ASP A 313 -11.70 -14.16 -9.81
CA ASP A 313 -10.75 -15.16 -9.33
C ASP A 313 -9.79 -15.65 -10.44
N GLY A 314 -8.66 -16.21 -10.01
CA GLY A 314 -7.60 -16.69 -10.92
C GLY A 314 -6.74 -15.59 -11.53
N GLU A 315 -5.84 -15.96 -12.45
CA GLU A 315 -5.08 -14.99 -13.25
C GLU A 315 -6.03 -14.26 -14.21
N LYS A 316 -5.90 -12.94 -14.30
CA LYS A 316 -6.68 -12.12 -15.24
C LYS A 316 -5.80 -11.76 -16.41
N TRP A 317 -6.26 -12.01 -17.63
CA TRP A 317 -5.52 -11.63 -18.82
C TRP A 317 -6.43 -11.25 -19.97
N ILE A 318 -5.93 -10.35 -20.83
CA ILE A 318 -6.49 -10.05 -22.13
C ILE A 318 -5.38 -10.18 -23.18
N GLU A 319 -5.74 -10.77 -24.31
CA GLU A 319 -4.84 -11.06 -25.43
C GLU A 319 -5.38 -10.44 -26.71
N LEU A 320 -4.48 -9.79 -27.44
CA LEU A 320 -4.71 -9.25 -28.78
C LEU A 320 -4.04 -10.19 -29.78
N GLU A 321 -4.79 -10.61 -30.79
CA GLU A 321 -4.31 -11.35 -31.95
C GLU A 321 -4.46 -10.47 -33.19
N PHE A 322 -3.33 -9.97 -33.71
CA PHE A 322 -3.29 -9.12 -34.89
C PHE A 322 -3.53 -9.94 -36.17
N PRO A 323 -4.15 -9.35 -37.21
CA PRO A 323 -4.43 -10.04 -38.46
C PRO A 323 -3.15 -10.45 -39.21
N GLU A 324 -2.08 -9.69 -39.02
CA GLU A 324 -0.76 -9.94 -39.56
C GLU A 324 0.31 -9.59 -38.54
N GLU A 325 1.56 -9.91 -38.86
CA GLU A 325 2.68 -9.62 -37.97
C GLU A 325 2.92 -8.10 -37.90
N ARG A 326 2.95 -7.55 -36.68
CA ARG A 326 3.13 -6.12 -36.41
C ARG A 326 4.46 -5.87 -35.73
N THR A 327 5.12 -4.76 -36.07
CA THR A 327 6.28 -4.25 -35.33
C THR A 327 5.80 -3.18 -34.35
N LEU A 328 5.81 -3.51 -33.06
CA LEU A 328 5.36 -2.64 -31.98
C LEU A 328 6.51 -1.78 -31.48
N GLY A 329 6.27 -0.47 -31.35
CA GLY A 329 7.21 0.45 -30.69
C GLY A 329 6.73 0.93 -29.32
N CYS A 330 5.42 0.85 -29.04
CA CYS A 330 4.87 1.20 -27.73
C CYS A 330 3.58 0.44 -27.44
N VAL A 331 3.39 0.07 -26.18
CA VAL A 331 2.11 -0.35 -25.62
C VAL A 331 1.65 0.69 -24.61
N GLN A 332 0.40 1.11 -24.70
CA GLN A 332 -0.23 1.98 -23.69
C GLN A 332 -1.51 1.34 -23.19
N PHE A 333 -1.86 1.56 -21.92
CA PHE A 333 -3.17 1.18 -21.44
C PHE A 333 -3.69 2.11 -20.34
N ILE A 334 -5.02 2.22 -20.29
CA ILE A 334 -5.76 2.88 -19.22
C ILE A 334 -6.36 1.80 -18.33
N ASN A 335 -6.04 1.82 -17.04
CA ASN A 335 -6.56 0.88 -16.07
C ASN A 335 -7.35 1.57 -14.94
N GLY A 336 -8.15 0.77 -14.22
CA GLY A 336 -9.07 1.25 -13.20
C GLY A 336 -10.27 1.98 -13.81
N TYR A 337 -11.01 2.69 -12.97
CA TYR A 337 -12.16 3.47 -13.42
C TYR A 337 -12.38 4.76 -12.64
N GLN A 338 -13.00 5.74 -13.28
CA GLN A 338 -13.41 6.97 -12.62
C GLN A 338 -14.74 6.81 -11.90
N SER A 339 -14.80 7.30 -10.66
CA SER A 339 -16.02 7.47 -9.87
C SER A 339 -15.86 8.67 -8.95
N GLY A 340 -16.81 9.62 -8.99
CA GLY A 340 -16.77 10.82 -8.14
C GLY A 340 -15.51 11.68 -8.32
N GLY A 341 -14.98 11.76 -9.54
CA GLY A 341 -13.76 12.53 -9.83
C GLY A 341 -12.45 11.87 -9.37
N SER A 342 -12.48 10.61 -8.93
CA SER A 342 -11.28 9.85 -8.51
C SER A 342 -11.17 8.54 -9.28
N TRP A 343 -9.93 8.09 -9.50
CA TRP A 343 -9.67 6.74 -10.01
C TRP A 343 -9.84 5.70 -8.91
N LYS A 344 -10.37 4.54 -9.29
CA LYS A 344 -10.70 3.40 -8.43
C LYS A 344 -10.18 2.12 -9.05
N ASN A 345 -9.81 1.17 -8.19
CA ASN A 345 -9.36 -0.17 -8.57
C ASN A 345 -8.24 -0.14 -9.64
N LEU A 346 -7.22 0.68 -9.37
CA LEU A 346 -6.02 0.76 -10.21
C LEU A 346 -5.20 -0.52 -10.04
N LEU A 347 -4.58 -0.97 -11.12
CA LEU A 347 -3.69 -2.13 -11.13
C LEU A 347 -2.52 -1.95 -10.16
N ASP A 348 -2.41 -2.86 -9.20
CA ASP A 348 -1.29 -2.97 -8.27
C ASP A 348 -0.17 -3.89 -8.79
N ASP A 349 -0.50 -4.78 -9.74
CA ASP A 349 0.44 -5.58 -10.53
C ASP A 349 -0.01 -5.72 -11.99
N TYR A 350 0.96 -5.85 -12.90
CA TYR A 350 0.71 -6.32 -14.26
C TYR A 350 1.96 -6.91 -14.92
N LYS A 351 1.72 -7.70 -15.95
CA LYS A 351 2.70 -8.14 -16.94
C LYS A 351 2.19 -7.84 -18.34
N VAL A 352 3.04 -7.29 -19.18
CA VAL A 352 2.80 -7.20 -20.62
C VAL A 352 3.80 -8.10 -21.32
N SER A 353 3.31 -8.94 -22.22
CA SER A 353 4.08 -9.96 -22.92
C SER A 353 3.71 -10.04 -24.39
N TRP A 354 4.65 -10.42 -25.24
CA TRP A 354 4.43 -10.71 -26.65
C TRP A 354 4.79 -12.16 -26.98
N HIS A 355 4.21 -12.71 -28.03
CA HIS A 355 4.53 -14.07 -28.46
C HIS A 355 5.56 -14.06 -29.58
N ASP A 356 6.67 -14.79 -29.44
CA ASP A 356 7.76 -14.84 -30.43
C ASP A 356 7.54 -15.86 -31.56
N GLY A 357 6.41 -16.58 -31.51
CA GLY A 357 6.08 -17.69 -32.40
C GLY A 357 6.21 -19.06 -31.73
N SER A 358 6.97 -19.14 -30.64
CA SER A 358 7.16 -20.35 -29.83
C SER A 358 6.66 -20.20 -28.39
N LYS A 359 6.89 -19.04 -27.76
CA LYS A 359 6.58 -18.79 -26.36
C LYS A 359 6.23 -17.33 -26.11
N TRP A 360 5.67 -17.09 -24.92
CA TRP A 360 5.45 -15.74 -24.40
C TRP A 360 6.74 -15.17 -23.81
N ILE A 361 7.09 -13.97 -24.23
CA ILE A 361 8.22 -13.18 -23.74
C ILE A 361 7.67 -11.97 -23.01
N GLU A 362 8.10 -11.78 -21.76
CA GLU A 362 7.78 -10.59 -20.98
C GLU A 362 8.47 -9.37 -21.59
N MET A 363 7.69 -8.32 -21.90
CA MET A 363 8.25 -7.02 -22.32
C MET A 363 8.34 -6.02 -21.17
N ALA A 364 7.42 -6.10 -20.22
CA ALA A 364 7.36 -5.22 -19.06
C ALA A 364 6.56 -5.87 -17.95
N SER A 365 6.93 -5.58 -16.72
CA SER A 365 6.18 -5.94 -15.53
C SER A 365 6.19 -4.81 -14.51
N PHE A 366 5.19 -4.82 -13.66
CA PHE A 366 5.04 -3.93 -12.54
C PHE A 366 4.42 -4.71 -11.39
N ASP A 367 4.93 -4.51 -10.19
CA ASP A 367 4.36 -5.02 -8.96
C ASP A 367 4.68 -4.00 -7.86
N VAL A 368 3.64 -3.35 -7.34
CA VAL A 368 3.80 -2.34 -6.28
C VAL A 368 4.43 -2.95 -5.01
N LYS A 369 4.26 -4.26 -4.79
CA LYS A 369 4.85 -4.99 -3.65
C LYS A 369 6.38 -5.05 -3.77
N GLN A 370 6.92 -4.98 -4.99
CA GLN A 370 8.36 -4.92 -5.25
C GLN A 370 8.91 -3.49 -5.19
N GLY A 371 8.07 -2.48 -5.44
CA GLY A 371 8.47 -1.08 -5.46
C GLY A 371 8.70 -0.43 -4.08
N SER A 372 8.97 0.87 -4.10
CA SER A 372 9.16 1.73 -2.91
C SER A 372 7.87 2.15 -2.22
N TYR A 373 6.71 1.80 -2.77
CA TYR A 373 5.39 2.15 -2.23
C TYR A 373 4.74 0.98 -1.48
N ASN A 374 5.51 -0.07 -1.19
CA ASN A 374 5.10 -1.13 -0.27
C ASN A 374 5.29 -0.65 1.17
N LEU A 375 4.21 -0.22 1.81
CA LEU A 375 4.16 0.35 3.16
C LEU A 375 4.38 -0.68 4.28
N ALA A 376 4.61 -1.95 3.93
CA ALA A 376 5.07 -2.98 4.87
C ALA A 376 6.59 -3.16 4.89
N LYS A 377 7.33 -2.64 3.90
CA LYS A 377 8.80 -2.74 3.86
C LYS A 377 9.45 -1.81 4.88
N ASP A 378 9.14 -0.52 4.73
CA ASP A 378 9.73 0.56 5.51
C ASP A 378 8.70 1.23 6.41
N PHE A 379 9.13 1.67 7.59
CA PHE A 379 8.33 2.49 8.48
C PHE A 379 7.93 3.81 7.82
N GLN A 380 6.64 4.12 7.92
CA GLN A 380 6.04 5.35 7.42
C GLN A 380 5.50 6.17 8.58
N THR A 381 5.42 7.49 8.39
CA THR A 381 4.89 8.41 9.41
C THR A 381 3.52 8.92 8.99
N TYR A 382 2.54 8.73 9.87
CA TYR A 382 1.16 9.17 9.72
C TYR A 382 0.87 10.24 10.77
N GLY A 383 0.24 11.34 10.34
CA GLY A 383 0.06 12.52 11.18
C GLY A 383 -1.34 13.11 11.11
N LEU A 384 -1.76 13.76 12.20
CA LEU A 384 -2.98 14.56 12.27
C LEU A 384 -2.70 15.85 13.03
N GLU A 385 -2.86 17.00 12.39
CA GLU A 385 -3.07 18.27 13.09
C GLU A 385 -4.57 18.42 13.38
N TRP A 386 -4.92 18.29 14.64
CA TRP A 386 -6.28 18.41 15.14
C TRP A 386 -6.44 19.77 15.83
N THR A 387 -7.35 20.61 15.33
CA THR A 387 -7.71 21.89 15.92
C THR A 387 -9.22 21.97 16.14
N ASP A 388 -9.68 23.03 16.81
CA ASP A 388 -11.12 23.33 16.96
C ASP A 388 -11.81 23.61 15.61
N LYS A 389 -11.05 24.00 14.58
CA LYS A 389 -11.57 24.41 13.27
C LYS A 389 -11.38 23.38 12.17
N GLU A 390 -10.28 22.63 12.20
CA GLU A 390 -9.83 21.78 11.09
C GLU A 390 -9.15 20.49 11.58
N LEU A 391 -9.25 19.47 10.74
CA LEU A 391 -8.50 18.21 10.79
C LEU A 391 -7.61 18.14 9.55
N VAL A 392 -6.29 18.12 9.75
CA VAL A 392 -5.31 18.05 8.66
C VAL A 392 -4.52 16.76 8.79
N PHE A 393 -4.65 15.89 7.81
CA PHE A 393 -4.01 14.57 7.75
C PHE A 393 -2.70 14.67 6.99
N TYR A 394 -1.68 13.99 7.48
CA TYR A 394 -0.34 13.98 6.91
C TYR A 394 0.14 12.55 6.66
N PHE A 395 0.85 12.36 5.55
CA PHE A 395 1.58 11.15 5.25
C PHE A 395 3.01 11.51 4.89
N ASN A 396 3.98 10.98 5.65
CA ASN A 396 5.40 11.31 5.57
C ASN A 396 5.66 12.82 5.54
N GLY A 397 5.03 13.56 6.46
CA GLY A 397 5.19 15.01 6.62
C GLY A 397 4.52 15.86 5.54
N LYS A 398 3.86 15.26 4.55
CA LYS A 398 3.11 15.97 3.50
C LYS A 398 1.63 15.96 3.82
N GLU A 399 0.99 17.12 3.68
CA GLU A 399 -0.47 17.22 3.80
C GLU A 399 -1.14 16.32 2.75
N LEU A 400 -1.98 15.40 3.25
CA LEU A 400 -2.72 14.44 2.45
C LEU A 400 -4.17 14.91 2.24
N ARG A 401 -4.75 15.49 3.29
CA ARG A 401 -6.17 15.89 3.34
C ARG A 401 -6.39 16.96 4.39
N ARG A 402 -7.33 17.87 4.14
CA ARG A 402 -7.85 18.84 5.10
C ARG A 402 -9.37 18.82 5.10
N GLU A 403 -9.96 18.84 6.29
CA GLU A 403 -11.41 18.91 6.49
C GLU A 403 -11.74 19.88 7.62
N LYS A 404 -12.94 20.46 7.58
CA LYS A 404 -13.45 21.27 8.70
C LYS A 404 -13.76 20.35 9.89
N ASN A 405 -13.30 20.72 11.08
CA ASN A 405 -13.73 20.05 12.31
C ASN A 405 -15.10 20.58 12.72
N THR A 406 -16.10 19.71 12.73
CA THR A 406 -17.48 20.06 13.11
C THR A 406 -17.99 19.34 14.35
N ILE A 407 -17.34 18.24 14.75
CA ILE A 407 -17.85 17.36 15.83
C ILE A 407 -16.78 16.88 16.80
N CYS A 408 -15.50 16.86 16.40
CA CYS A 408 -14.40 16.30 17.18
C CYS A 408 -13.88 17.34 18.18
N ASN A 409 -14.66 17.62 19.23
CA ASN A 409 -14.45 18.78 20.12
C ASN A 409 -14.36 18.43 21.61
N HIS A 410 -14.00 17.20 21.93
CA HIS A 410 -13.72 16.76 23.30
C HIS A 410 -12.58 15.72 23.32
N PRO A 411 -11.93 15.51 24.48
CA PRO A 411 -10.82 14.58 24.56
C PRO A 411 -11.21 13.13 24.21
N ALA A 412 -10.31 12.44 23.50
CA ALA A 412 -10.45 11.03 23.12
C ALA A 412 -9.08 10.32 23.14
N PRO A 413 -9.04 9.01 23.41
CA PRO A 413 -7.80 8.24 23.34
C PRO A 413 -7.37 7.97 21.89
N ILE A 414 -6.06 7.77 21.74
CA ILE A 414 -5.46 7.22 20.52
C ILE A 414 -5.63 5.71 20.54
N TRP A 415 -5.87 5.08 19.40
CA TRP A 415 -5.75 3.63 19.30
C TRP A 415 -4.88 3.16 18.14
N LEU A 416 -4.36 1.94 18.34
CA LEU A 416 -3.63 1.14 17.37
C LEU A 416 -4.34 -0.21 17.25
N SER A 417 -4.61 -0.65 16.02
CA SER A 417 -5.36 -1.88 15.78
C SER A 417 -4.94 -2.55 14.48
N LEU A 418 -4.85 -3.89 14.47
CA LEU A 418 -4.62 -4.68 13.26
C LEU A 418 -5.82 -5.59 12.97
N ALA A 419 -6.75 -5.22 12.09
CA ALA A 419 -7.93 -6.05 11.83
C ALA A 419 -7.70 -7.07 10.71
N ILE A 420 -8.50 -8.13 10.70
CA ILE A 420 -8.68 -8.99 9.53
C ILE A 420 -10.06 -8.73 8.96
N ILE A 421 -10.11 -8.24 7.73
CA ILE A 421 -11.33 -7.78 7.04
C ILE A 421 -11.35 -8.24 5.58
N PRO A 422 -12.50 -8.74 5.08
CA PRO A 422 -12.59 -9.27 3.72
C PRO A 422 -12.59 -8.20 2.62
N TRP A 423 -12.73 -6.92 2.98
CA TRP A 423 -12.70 -5.80 2.03
C TRP A 423 -11.32 -5.12 1.90
N ALA A 424 -10.28 -5.62 2.58
CA ALA A 424 -8.89 -5.19 2.41
C ALA A 424 -8.04 -6.18 1.58
N GLY A 425 -8.69 -6.98 0.74
CA GLY A 425 -8.04 -8.02 -0.07
C GLY A 425 -8.28 -9.44 0.44
N LYS A 426 -7.53 -10.41 -0.10
CA LYS A 426 -7.77 -11.83 0.13
C LYS A 426 -7.42 -12.24 1.57
N VAL A 427 -8.34 -12.92 2.24
CA VAL A 427 -8.12 -13.53 3.55
C VAL A 427 -7.63 -14.96 3.35
N THR A 428 -6.38 -15.24 3.72
CA THR A 428 -5.74 -16.55 3.56
C THR A 428 -4.88 -16.91 4.77
N ASP A 429 -4.43 -18.16 4.85
CA ASP A 429 -3.55 -18.64 5.92
C ASP A 429 -2.19 -17.92 6.00
N ALA A 430 -1.80 -17.20 4.93
CA ALA A 430 -0.62 -16.34 4.92
C ALA A 430 -0.69 -15.20 5.94
N ILE A 431 -1.88 -14.87 6.47
CA ILE A 431 -2.05 -13.87 7.52
C ILE A 431 -1.48 -14.35 8.87
N ASN A 432 -1.45 -15.66 9.12
CA ASN A 432 -0.98 -16.20 10.39
C ASN A 432 0.50 -15.84 10.63
N GLY A 433 0.80 -15.24 11.78
CA GLY A 433 2.15 -14.82 12.14
C GLY A 433 2.58 -13.46 11.58
N THR A 434 1.73 -12.79 10.79
CA THR A 434 1.99 -11.42 10.31
C THR A 434 1.67 -10.40 11.40
N PHE A 435 2.32 -9.24 11.35
CA PHE A 435 2.10 -8.18 12.33
C PHE A 435 2.23 -6.78 11.73
N MET A 436 1.48 -5.84 12.29
CA MET A 436 1.73 -4.41 12.16
C MET A 436 2.78 -4.03 13.19
N GLU A 437 3.78 -3.24 12.80
CA GLU A 437 4.89 -2.86 13.66
C GLU A 437 4.97 -1.35 13.81
N VAL A 438 4.94 -0.90 15.06
CA VAL A 438 4.86 0.51 15.45
C VAL A 438 6.15 0.89 16.17
N ASP A 439 6.84 1.87 15.62
CA ASP A 439 8.08 2.44 16.16
C ASP A 439 7.77 3.40 17.31
N TYR A 440 6.88 4.37 17.08
CA TYR A 440 6.46 5.28 18.12
C TYR A 440 5.05 5.84 17.90
N VAL A 441 4.49 6.36 18.99
CA VAL A 441 3.37 7.33 18.97
C VAL A 441 3.80 8.58 19.73
N ARG A 442 3.60 9.75 19.15
CA ARG A 442 3.97 11.04 19.74
C ARG A 442 2.84 12.05 19.61
N VAL A 443 2.65 12.86 20.64
CA VAL A 443 1.65 13.92 20.70
C VAL A 443 2.32 15.23 21.05
N TYR A 444 2.02 16.25 20.25
CA TYR A 444 2.60 17.57 20.36
C TYR A 444 1.51 18.63 20.58
N GLN A 445 1.81 19.60 21.42
CA GLN A 445 1.04 20.83 21.52
C GLN A 445 1.76 21.97 20.81
N ARG A 446 0.97 22.91 20.27
CA ARG A 446 1.52 24.12 19.66
C ARG A 446 2.14 25.00 20.77
N LYS A 447 3.32 25.56 20.53
CA LYS A 447 3.98 26.48 21.47
C LYS A 447 3.31 27.84 21.52
#